data_AF-A0A7Y4ZPJ0-F1
#
_entry.id   AF-A0A7Y4ZPJ0-F1
#
_cell.length_a   1.000
_cell.length_b   1.000
_cell.length_c   1.000
_cell.angle_alpha   90.00
_cell.angle_beta   90.00
_cell.angle_gamma   90.00
#
_symmetry.space_group_name_H-M   'P 1'
#
loop_
_entity.id
_entity.type
_entity.pdbx_description
1 polymer ?
#
loop_
_entity_poly.entity_id
_entity_poly.type
_entity_poly.pdbx_seq_one_letter_code
_entity_poly.pdbx_strand_id
1 'polypeptide(L)'
;MTRDADTMRKEGWSEADIAQTLGTLRATFDRLPVGYFLSIPGMFHPDFSDAPLLSPLARPLGLTGSVPTERGHAIVGGYALAFFDRHVRGEVAPLLDAAPAPDVRLEVRRPPAPCRDGGM
;
A
#
# COMPACT_ATOMS: atom_id res chain seq x y z
N MET A 1 1.28 -2.40 2.86
CA MET A 1 0.82 -2.18 1.47
C MET A 1 0.07 -3.44 1.04
N THR A 2 -0.99 -3.33 0.25
CA THR A 2 -1.83 -4.46 -0.19
C THR A 2 -2.50 -4.18 -1.54
N ARG A 3 -3.39 -5.07 -1.99
CA ARG A 3 -4.37 -4.85 -3.06
C ARG A 3 -5.80 -5.12 -2.55
N ASP A 4 -6.81 -4.81 -3.35
CA ASP A 4 -8.21 -5.07 -3.03
C ASP A 4 -8.63 -6.53 -3.29
N ALA A 5 -9.81 -6.91 -2.76
CA ALA A 5 -10.34 -8.26 -2.86
C ALA A 5 -10.56 -8.72 -4.32
N ASP A 6 -11.02 -7.85 -5.22
CA ASP A 6 -11.29 -8.25 -6.61
C ASP A 6 -9.99 -8.54 -7.35
N THR A 7 -8.93 -7.81 -7.02
CA THR A 7 -7.58 -8.11 -7.52
C THR A 7 -7.08 -9.46 -7.02
N MET A 8 -7.25 -9.77 -5.73
CA MET A 8 -6.85 -11.07 -5.17
C MET A 8 -7.66 -12.24 -5.76
N ARG A 9 -8.95 -12.05 -6.02
CA ARG A 9 -9.80 -13.05 -6.72
C ARG A 9 -9.28 -13.34 -8.12
N LYS A 10 -8.92 -12.30 -8.88
CA LYS A 10 -8.35 -12.45 -10.23
C LYS A 10 -7.01 -13.18 -10.23
N GLU A 11 -6.25 -13.06 -9.14
CA GLU A 11 -5.00 -13.78 -8.92
C GLU A 11 -5.22 -15.26 -8.51
N GLY A 12 -6.44 -15.64 -8.14
CA GLY A 12 -6.80 -17.02 -7.78
C GLY A 12 -6.74 -17.33 -6.29
N TRP A 13 -6.74 -16.32 -5.42
CA TRP A 13 -6.81 -16.53 -3.97
C TRP A 13 -8.19 -17.03 -3.54
N SER A 14 -8.23 -17.88 -2.50
CA SER A 14 -9.50 -18.33 -1.93
C SER A 14 -10.19 -17.20 -1.14
N GLU A 15 -11.52 -17.21 -1.05
CA GLU A 15 -12.25 -16.21 -0.25
C GLU A 15 -11.83 -16.21 1.23
N ALA A 16 -11.46 -17.37 1.78
CA ALA A 16 -10.96 -17.49 3.15
C ALA A 16 -9.62 -16.77 3.31
N ASP A 17 -8.68 -16.97 2.38
CA ASP A 17 -7.37 -16.30 2.41
C ASP A 17 -7.49 -14.80 2.17
N ILE A 18 -8.41 -14.37 1.29
CA ILE A 18 -8.71 -12.96 1.05
C ILE A 18 -9.25 -12.31 2.33
N ALA A 19 -10.26 -12.94 2.95
CA ALA A 19 -10.87 -12.44 4.17
C ALA A 19 -9.86 -12.36 5.33
N GLN A 20 -9.05 -13.42 5.51
CA GLN A 20 -8.01 -13.43 6.53
C GLN A 20 -6.95 -12.36 6.28
N THR A 21 -6.44 -12.24 5.06
CA THR A 21 -5.37 -11.30 4.71
C THR A 21 -5.83 -9.85 4.87
N LEU A 22 -6.94 -9.47 4.24
CA LEU A 22 -7.45 -8.10 4.30
C LEU A 22 -7.95 -7.77 5.72
N GLY A 23 -8.58 -8.73 6.39
CA GLY A 23 -9.07 -8.57 7.75
C GLY A 23 -7.94 -8.31 8.75
N THR A 24 -6.87 -9.11 8.71
CA THR A 24 -5.73 -8.95 9.63
C THR A 24 -4.93 -7.67 9.35
N LEU A 25 -4.73 -7.31 8.08
CA LEU A 25 -4.10 -6.04 7.71
C LEU A 25 -4.92 -4.83 8.20
N ARG A 26 -6.24 -4.85 8.01
CA ARG A 26 -7.16 -3.79 8.50
C ARG A 26 -7.13 -3.71 10.03
N ALA A 27 -7.28 -4.85 10.69
CA ALA A 27 -7.25 -4.96 12.14
C ALA A 27 -5.94 -4.43 12.75
N THR A 28 -4.82 -4.62 12.06
CA THR A 28 -3.52 -4.05 12.48
C THR A 28 -3.53 -2.54 12.33
N PHE A 29 -3.92 -2.02 11.15
CA PHE A 29 -3.96 -0.59 10.88
C PHE A 29 -4.87 0.17 11.86
N ASP A 30 -6.04 -0.37 12.18
CA ASP A 30 -7.00 0.27 13.08
C ASP A 30 -6.45 0.44 14.51
N ARG A 31 -5.47 -0.39 14.90
CA ARG A 31 -4.80 -0.34 16.22
C ARG A 31 -3.57 0.56 16.25
N LEU A 32 -3.04 1.01 15.11
CA LEU A 32 -1.84 1.83 15.06
C LEU A 32 -2.14 3.26 15.51
N PRO A 33 -1.38 3.87 16.44
CA PRO A 33 -1.55 5.27 16.82
C PRO A 33 -1.26 6.22 15.66
N VAL A 34 -0.27 5.86 14.83
CA VAL A 34 0.08 6.48 13.55
C VAL A 34 0.29 5.35 12.55
N GLY A 35 -0.32 5.43 11.38
CA GLY A 35 -0.24 4.35 10.40
C GLY A 35 -0.68 4.77 9.01
N TYR A 36 -0.28 3.98 8.02
CA TYR A 36 -0.65 4.15 6.61
C TYR A 36 -1.18 2.83 6.07
N PHE A 37 -2.38 2.86 5.48
CA PHE A 37 -2.96 1.74 4.76
C PHE A 37 -2.95 2.05 3.27
N LEU A 38 -1.94 1.51 2.58
CA LEU A 38 -1.78 1.66 1.14
C LEU A 38 -2.34 0.43 0.42
N SER A 39 -3.29 0.65 -0.50
CA SER A 39 -3.81 -0.37 -1.41
C SER A 39 -3.57 0.05 -2.86
N ILE A 40 -3.08 -0.86 -3.68
CA ILE A 40 -2.79 -0.64 -5.10
C ILE A 40 -3.61 -1.65 -5.93
N PRO A 41 -4.85 -1.29 -6.32
CA PRO A 41 -5.69 -2.15 -7.13
C PRO A 41 -5.01 -2.59 -8.43
N GLY A 42 -5.20 -3.84 -8.81
CA GLY A 42 -4.62 -4.41 -10.02
C GLY A 42 -3.17 -4.88 -9.91
N MET A 43 -2.53 -4.80 -8.73
CA MET A 43 -1.27 -5.52 -8.47
C MET A 43 -1.56 -6.93 -7.93
N PHE A 44 -0.91 -7.95 -8.49
CA PHE A 44 -0.85 -9.29 -7.90
C PHE A 44 0.23 -9.36 -6.82
N HIS A 45 0.25 -10.42 -6.02
CA HIS A 45 1.27 -10.64 -4.99
C HIS A 45 2.71 -10.56 -5.50
N PRO A 46 3.10 -11.24 -6.61
CA PRO A 46 4.46 -11.15 -7.13
C PRO A 46 4.86 -9.73 -7.54
N ASP A 47 3.92 -8.85 -7.87
CA ASP A 47 4.21 -7.48 -8.33
C ASP A 47 4.86 -6.60 -7.25
N PHE A 48 4.78 -7.00 -5.98
CA PHE A 48 5.47 -6.33 -4.87
C PHE A 48 6.95 -6.74 -4.73
N SER A 49 7.45 -7.58 -5.65
CA SER A 49 8.83 -8.08 -5.68
C SER A 49 9.43 -7.88 -7.07
N ASP A 50 10.67 -8.33 -7.26
CA ASP A 50 11.33 -8.33 -8.56
C ASP A 50 10.89 -9.51 -9.46
N ALA A 51 9.98 -10.37 -9.00
CA ALA A 51 9.50 -11.52 -9.78
C ALA A 51 8.99 -11.17 -11.20
N PRO A 52 8.25 -10.06 -11.42
CA PRO A 52 7.83 -9.66 -12.77
C PRO A 52 8.99 -9.32 -13.72
N LEU A 53 10.17 -8.98 -13.18
CA LEU A 53 11.36 -8.66 -13.97
C LEU A 53 12.15 -9.92 -14.38
N LEU A 54 11.86 -11.08 -13.80
CA LEU A 54 12.55 -12.33 -14.11
C LEU A 54 12.22 -12.85 -15.51
N SER A 55 11.08 -12.44 -16.09
CA SER A 55 10.70 -12.82 -17.45
C SER A 55 9.79 -11.77 -18.09
N PRO A 56 10.08 -11.31 -19.33
CA PRO A 56 9.18 -10.42 -20.07
C PRO A 56 7.84 -11.08 -20.42
N LEU A 57 7.73 -12.41 -20.28
CA LEU A 57 6.49 -13.15 -20.54
C LEU A 57 5.56 -13.22 -19.32
N ALA A 58 5.97 -12.73 -18.14
CA ALA A 58 5.17 -12.84 -16.93
C ALA A 58 3.79 -12.19 -17.08
N ARG A 59 3.73 -10.99 -17.68
CA ARG A 59 2.46 -10.27 -17.88
C ARG A 59 1.58 -10.85 -19.00
N PRO A 60 2.09 -11.16 -20.22
CA PRO A 60 1.31 -11.85 -21.25
C PRO A 60 0.72 -13.20 -20.79
N LEU A 61 1.41 -13.90 -19.89
CA LEU A 61 0.96 -15.18 -19.33
C LEU A 61 0.04 -15.03 -18.12
N GLY A 62 -0.29 -13.81 -17.70
CA GLY A 62 -1.19 -13.56 -16.56
C GLY A 62 -0.58 -13.88 -15.19
N LEU A 63 0.75 -13.94 -15.08
CA LEU A 63 1.47 -14.18 -13.82
C LEU A 63 1.64 -12.90 -12.98
N THR A 64 1.28 -11.74 -13.54
CA THR A 64 1.34 -10.42 -12.91
C THR A 64 -0.02 -9.74 -13.00
N GLY A 65 -0.21 -8.70 -12.21
CA GLY A 65 -1.39 -7.87 -12.26
C GLY A 65 -1.49 -6.98 -13.51
N SER A 66 -2.55 -6.16 -13.56
CA SER A 66 -2.81 -5.23 -14.64
C SER A 66 -1.95 -3.97 -14.61
N VAL A 67 -1.37 -3.64 -13.45
CA VAL A 67 -0.47 -2.48 -13.29
C VAL A 67 0.86 -2.79 -14.00
N PRO A 68 1.38 -1.88 -14.85
CA PRO A 68 2.72 -2.06 -15.44
C PRO A 68 3.80 -2.22 -14.35
N THR A 69 4.74 -3.15 -14.54
CA THR A 69 5.78 -3.47 -13.55
C THR A 69 6.52 -2.23 -13.05
N GLU A 70 6.96 -1.37 -13.98
CA GLU A 70 7.71 -0.16 -13.67
C GLU A 70 6.87 0.81 -12.82
N ARG A 71 5.57 0.89 -13.10
CA ARG A 71 4.63 1.72 -12.34
C ARG A 71 4.42 1.15 -10.94
N GLY A 72 4.22 -0.15 -10.80
CA GLY A 72 4.06 -0.82 -9.51
C GLY A 72 5.28 -0.60 -8.60
N HIS A 73 6.48 -0.82 -9.15
CA HIS A 73 7.74 -0.57 -8.45
C HIS A 73 7.94 0.90 -8.08
N ALA A 74 7.61 1.83 -8.98
CA ALA A 74 7.69 3.26 -8.67
C ALA A 74 6.76 3.67 -7.52
N ILE A 75 5.54 3.12 -7.45
CA ILE A 75 4.61 3.37 -6.35
C ILE A 75 5.18 2.80 -5.04
N VAL A 76 5.56 1.52 -5.02
CA VAL A 76 6.08 0.85 -3.82
C VAL A 76 7.33 1.58 -3.30
N GLY A 77 8.30 1.83 -4.17
CA GLY A 77 9.54 2.53 -3.83
C GLY A 77 9.29 3.97 -3.37
N GLY A 78 8.42 4.71 -4.05
CA GLY A 78 8.09 6.09 -3.69
C GLY A 78 7.44 6.21 -2.30
N TYR A 79 6.48 5.35 -1.99
CA TYR A 79 5.83 5.35 -0.67
C TYR A 79 6.73 4.82 0.44
N ALA A 80 7.58 3.83 0.16
CA ALA A 80 8.59 3.37 1.12
C ALA A 80 9.60 4.47 1.45
N LEU A 81 10.13 5.16 0.42
CA LEU A 81 11.02 6.29 0.60
C LEU A 81 10.35 7.39 1.43
N ALA A 82 9.15 7.82 1.03
CA ALA A 82 8.39 8.86 1.74
C ALA A 82 8.16 8.52 3.23
N PHE A 83 7.95 7.24 3.55
CA PHE A 83 7.84 6.77 4.94
C PHE A 83 9.14 6.96 5.73
N PHE A 84 10.28 6.55 5.17
CA PHE A 84 11.58 6.73 5.84
C PHE A 84 11.97 8.19 5.93
N ASP A 85 11.65 9.00 4.92
CA ASP A 85 11.93 10.44 4.91
C ASP A 85 11.23 11.11 6.09
N ARG A 86 9.95 10.79 6.28
CA ARG A 86 9.16 11.34 7.38
C ARG A 86 9.64 10.87 8.75
N HIS A 87 9.79 9.56 8.94
CA HIS A 87 9.89 8.97 10.28
C HIS A 87 11.33 8.68 10.73
N VAL A 88 12.27 8.62 9.80
CA VAL A 88 13.69 8.41 10.10
C VAL A 88 14.49 9.69 9.87
N ARG A 89 14.24 10.40 8.76
CA ARG A 89 14.98 11.63 8.43
C ARG A 89 14.34 12.91 8.98
N GLY A 90 13.07 12.86 9.40
CA GLY A 90 12.33 14.05 9.85
C GLY A 90 12.03 15.04 8.72
N GLU A 91 12.05 14.58 7.48
CA GLU A 91 11.81 15.38 6.28
C GLU A 91 10.32 15.46 5.94
N VAL A 92 9.96 16.45 5.12
CA VAL A 92 8.60 16.55 4.55
C VAL A 92 8.42 15.44 3.51
N ALA A 93 7.29 14.75 3.56
CA ALA A 93 6.97 13.64 2.68
C ALA A 93 5.61 13.86 1.98
N PRO A 94 5.56 14.67 0.90
CA PRO A 94 4.29 15.06 0.26
C PRO A 94 3.41 13.88 -0.18
N LEU A 95 4.02 12.76 -0.60
CA LEU A 95 3.30 11.53 -0.97
C LEU A 95 2.42 10.97 0.16
N LEU A 96 2.75 11.26 1.42
CA LEU A 96 1.98 10.81 2.60
C LEU A 96 0.90 11.80 3.04
N ASP A 97 0.93 13.02 2.52
CA ASP A 97 0.07 14.12 2.95
C ASP A 97 -0.87 14.62 1.84
N ALA A 98 -0.55 14.35 0.57
CA ALA A 98 -1.34 14.74 -0.60
C ALA A 98 -2.32 13.64 -1.06
N ALA A 99 -3.25 14.03 -1.94
CA ALA A 99 -4.12 13.07 -2.63
C ALA A 99 -3.27 12.08 -3.45
N PRO A 100 -3.50 10.77 -3.33
CA PRO A 100 -2.76 9.78 -4.08
C PRO A 100 -3.12 9.82 -5.57
N ALA A 101 -2.26 9.22 -6.41
CA ALA A 101 -2.58 8.98 -7.81
C ALA A 101 -3.80 8.05 -7.95
N PRO A 102 -4.54 8.06 -9.08
CA PRO A 102 -5.81 7.33 -9.22
C PRO A 102 -5.70 5.82 -9.02
N ASP A 103 -4.53 5.24 -9.29
CA ASP A 103 -4.21 3.83 -9.13
C ASP A 103 -3.79 3.45 -7.69
N VAL A 104 -3.85 4.40 -6.76
CA VAL A 104 -3.44 4.23 -5.37
C VAL A 104 -4.55 4.67 -4.44
N ARG A 105 -4.83 3.85 -3.42
CA ARG A 105 -5.68 4.21 -2.29
C ARG A 105 -4.81 4.31 -1.04
N LEU A 106 -4.85 5.46 -0.38
CA LEU A 106 -4.10 5.72 0.83
C LEU A 106 -5.05 6.16 1.94
N GLU A 107 -5.02 5.45 3.06
CA GLU A 107 -5.63 5.90 4.32
C GLU A 107 -4.52 6.20 5.33
N VAL A 108 -4.69 7.30 6.07
CA VAL A 108 -3.70 7.77 7.04
C VAL A 108 -4.35 7.86 8.42
N ARG A 109 -3.77 7.16 9.40
CA ARG A 109 -4.04 7.40 10.82
C ARG A 109 -3.00 8.34 11.38
N ARG A 110 -3.48 9.43 11.98
CA ARG A 110 -2.67 10.40 12.70
C ARG A 110 -3.06 10.36 14.19
N PRO A 111 -2.17 10.77 15.11
CA PRO A 111 -2.57 10.96 16.49
C PRO A 111 -3.66 12.03 16.55
N PRO A 112 -4.57 11.96 17.53
CA PRO A 112 -5.41 13.11 17.84
C PRO A 112 -4.53 14.32 18.12
N ALA A 113 -4.98 15.51 17.70
CA ALA A 113 -4.27 16.74 18.05
C ALA A 113 -4.16 16.82 19.58
N PRO A 114 -3.02 17.28 20.13
CA PRO A 114 -2.90 17.44 21.57
C PRO A 114 -4.02 18.36 22.08
N CYS A 115 -4.66 17.98 23.19
CA CYS A 115 -5.56 18.89 23.89
C CYS A 115 -4.78 20.16 24.21
N ARG A 116 -5.30 21.31 23.79
CA ARG A 116 -4.75 22.59 24.24
C ARG A 116 -5.10 22.70 25.71
N ASP A 117 -4.13 22.44 26.58
CA ASP A 117 -4.27 22.76 28.00
C ASP A 117 -4.52 24.26 28.09
N GLY A 118 -5.76 24.61 28.48
CA GLY A 118 -6.16 25.98 28.69
C GLY A 118 -5.29 26.58 29.78
N GLY A 119 -4.41 27.50 29.39
CA GLY A 119 -3.54 28.20 30.32
C GLY A 119 -4.34 28.95 31.38
N MET A 120 -3.80 28.91 32.60
CA MET A 120 -3.98 29.93 33.62
C MET A 120 -2.60 30.29 34.17
#